data_AF-A0A936Q6Z0-F1
#
_entry.id   AF-A0A936Q6Z0-F1
#
_cell.length_a   1.000
_cell.length_b   1.000
_cell.length_c   1.000
_cell.angle_alpha   90.00
_cell.angle_beta   90.00
_cell.angle_gamma   90.00
#
_symmetry.space_group_name_H-M   'P 1'
#
loop_
_entity.id
_entity.type
_entity.pdbx_description
1 polymer ?
#
loop_
_entity_poly.entity_id
_entity_poly.type
_entity_poly.pdbx_seq_one_letter_code
_entity_poly.pdbx_strand_id
1 'polypeptide(L)'
;MSTVHVTPVRTYLFVFAGLMALTLLTVGVAHVNIAHHLPGQMTDAINDAVAMMIAVTKATLVILFFMGVWHSARINKVVVWSSFFFLLVLFAFSLADYFSRGWLGVPGK
;
A
#
# COMPACT_ATOMS: atom_id res chain seq x y z
N MET A 1 10.43 -16.32 34.57
CA MET A 1 9.08 -16.66 34.07
C MET A 1 8.68 -15.60 33.05
N SER A 2 8.81 -15.89 31.76
CA SER A 2 8.38 -14.99 30.70
C SER A 2 6.85 -14.93 30.74
N THR A 3 6.31 -13.83 31.26
CA THR A 3 4.88 -13.55 31.18
C THR A 3 4.53 -13.45 29.69
N VAL A 4 3.75 -14.41 29.20
CA VAL A 4 3.27 -14.42 27.82
C VAL A 4 2.37 -13.19 27.68
N HIS A 5 2.86 -12.14 27.01
CA HIS A 5 2.08 -10.95 26.74
C HIS A 5 1.09 -11.25 25.61
N VAL A 6 -0.05 -11.84 25.96
CA VAL A 6 -1.16 -12.07 25.02
C VAL A 6 -1.84 -10.73 24.75
N THR A 7 -1.79 -10.29 23.49
CA THR A 7 -2.55 -9.11 23.05
C THR A 7 -4.04 -9.35 23.24
N PRO A 8 -4.78 -8.41 23.86
CA PRO A 8 -6.19 -8.61 24.14
C PRO A 8 -6.97 -8.72 22.84
N VAL A 9 -7.90 -9.67 22.77
CA VAL A 9 -8.75 -9.95 21.60
C VAL A 9 -9.49 -8.69 21.11
N ARG A 10 -9.82 -7.78 22.03
CA ARG A 10 -10.45 -6.49 21.71
C ARG A 10 -9.64 -5.68 20.70
N THR A 11 -8.30 -5.66 20.79
CA THR A 11 -7.45 -4.94 19.85
C THR A 11 -7.61 -5.47 18.43
N TYR A 12 -7.63 -6.80 18.26
CA TYR A 12 -7.85 -7.41 16.94
C TYR A 12 -9.24 -7.15 16.39
N LEU A 13 -10.28 -7.13 17.24
CA LEU A 13 -11.65 -6.80 16.83
C LEU A 13 -11.77 -5.35 16.34
N PHE A 14 -11.13 -4.39 17.01
CA PHE A 14 -11.11 -3.00 16.55
C PHE A 14 -10.38 -2.84 15.22
N VAL A 15 -9.24 -3.49 15.05
CA VAL A 15 -8.50 -3.46 13.77
C VAL A 15 -9.32 -4.13 12.67
N PHE A 16 -9.97 -5.27 12.96
CA PHE A 16 -10.85 -5.94 12.02
C PHE A 16 -12.00 -5.03 11.55
N ALA A 17 -12.67 -4.33 12.49
CA ALA A 17 -13.70 -3.37 12.15
C ALA A 17 -13.16 -2.23 11.26
N GLY A 18 -11.95 -1.72 11.55
CA GLY A 18 -11.27 -0.73 10.71
C GLY A 18 -10.97 -1.26 9.30
N LEU A 19 -10.50 -2.50 9.16
CA LEU A 19 -10.26 -3.14 7.86
C LEU A 19 -11.55 -3.37 7.07
N MET A 20 -12.64 -3.73 7.75
CA MET A 20 -13.97 -3.86 7.14
C MET A 20 -14.45 -2.49 6.62
N ALA A 21 -14.31 -1.43 7.42
CA ALA A 21 -14.65 -0.07 7.01
C ALA A 21 -13.84 0.37 5.78
N LEU A 22 -12.51 0.15 5.79
CA LEU A 22 -11.66 0.45 4.62
C LEU A 22 -12.05 -0.36 3.39
N THR A 23 -12.48 -1.61 3.55
CA THR A 23 -12.92 -2.45 2.43
C THR A 23 -14.23 -1.94 1.84
N LEU A 24 -15.20 -1.59 2.69
CA LEU A 24 -16.45 -0.96 2.25
C LEU A 24 -16.17 0.38 1.56
N LEU A 25 -15.21 1.16 2.07
CA LEU A 25 -14.77 2.40 1.45
C LEU A 25 -14.17 2.14 0.06
N THR A 26 -13.29 1.16 -0.12
CA THR A 26 -12.76 0.80 -1.45
C THR A 26 -13.86 0.41 -2.42
N VAL A 27 -14.84 -0.38 -1.99
CA VAL A 27 -16.00 -0.77 -2.83
C VAL A 27 -16.85 0.46 -3.16
N GLY A 28 -17.11 1.33 -2.18
CA GLY A 28 -17.84 2.58 -2.39
C GLY A 28 -17.14 3.49 -3.39
N VAL A 29 -15.83 3.68 -3.25
CA VAL A 29 -15.01 4.47 -4.19
C VAL A 29 -15.01 3.86 -5.59
N ALA A 30 -15.02 2.53 -5.72
CA ALA A 30 -15.11 1.87 -7.03
C ALA A 30 -16.45 2.15 -7.74
N HIS A 31 -17.54 2.34 -6.99
CA HIS A 31 -18.85 2.68 -7.55
C HIS A 31 -19.04 4.19 -7.78
N VAL A 32 -18.41 5.03 -6.96
CA VAL A 32 -18.41 6.47 -7.15
C VAL A 32 -17.26 6.81 -8.08
N ASN A 33 -17.51 6.71 -9.39
CA ASN A 33 -16.53 7.12 -10.38
C ASN A 33 -16.34 8.65 -10.32
N ILE A 34 -15.33 9.10 -9.57
CA ILE A 34 -15.00 10.53 -9.41
C ILE A 34 -14.73 11.15 -10.81
N ALA A 35 -14.36 10.32 -11.79
CA ALA A 35 -14.09 10.72 -13.16
C ALA A 35 -15.30 11.09 -14.03
N HIS A 36 -16.54 10.94 -13.55
CA HIS A 36 -17.71 11.29 -14.37
C HIS A 36 -17.84 12.79 -14.68
N HIS A 37 -17.21 13.68 -13.90
CA HIS A 37 -17.48 15.12 -13.99
C HIS A 37 -16.41 15.94 -14.74
N LEU A 38 -15.24 15.36 -15.07
CA LEU A 38 -14.12 16.09 -15.69
C LEU A 38 -13.58 15.35 -16.95
N PRO A 39 -13.60 15.96 -18.16
CA PRO A 39 -13.04 15.33 -19.36
C PRO A 39 -11.51 15.35 -19.35
N GLY A 40 -10.85 14.17 -19.43
CA GLY A 40 -9.41 14.03 -19.67
C GLY A 40 -8.75 12.84 -18.95
N GLN A 41 -7.68 12.27 -19.54
CA GLN A 41 -6.90 11.12 -19.00
C GLN A 41 -6.34 11.35 -17.58
N MET A 42 -6.22 12.61 -17.15
CA MET A 42 -5.71 12.97 -15.81
C MET A 42 -6.70 12.58 -14.70
N THR A 43 -7.99 12.46 -15.02
CA THR A 43 -9.02 12.14 -14.04
C THR A 43 -8.98 10.67 -13.62
N ASP A 44 -8.59 9.76 -14.53
CA ASP A 44 -8.45 8.33 -14.24
C ASP A 44 -7.30 8.06 -13.26
N ALA A 45 -6.19 8.79 -13.41
CA ALA A 45 -5.04 8.69 -12.52
C ALA A 45 -5.38 9.08 -11.06
N ILE A 46 -6.37 9.97 -10.85
CA ILE A 46 -6.80 10.39 -9.52
C ILE A 46 -7.56 9.26 -8.81
N ASN A 47 -8.44 8.55 -9.52
CA ASN A 47 -9.13 7.39 -8.96
C ASN A 47 -8.13 6.29 -8.53
N ASP A 48 -7.16 5.99 -9.38
CA ASP A 48 -6.11 5.02 -9.06
C ASP A 48 -5.26 5.47 -7.87
N ALA A 49 -4.88 6.74 -7.81
CA ALA A 49 -4.14 7.28 -6.67
C ALA A 49 -4.91 7.16 -5.35
N VAL A 50 -6.23 7.44 -5.36
CA VAL A 50 -7.10 7.27 -4.19
C VAL A 50 -7.22 5.80 -3.80
N ALA A 51 -7.46 4.92 -4.77
CA ALA A 51 -7.52 3.47 -4.52
C ALA A 51 -6.21 2.93 -3.91
N MET A 52 -5.07 3.36 -4.45
CA MET A 52 -3.74 3.01 -3.94
C MET A 52 -3.50 3.54 -2.52
N MET A 53 -3.93 4.77 -2.21
CA MET A 53 -3.83 5.31 -0.85
C MET A 53 -4.60 4.44 0.15
N ILE A 54 -5.84 4.08 -0.17
CA ILE A 54 -6.68 3.21 0.68
C ILE A 54 -6.02 1.83 0.86
N ALA A 55 -5.49 1.26 -0.23
CA ALA A 55 -4.80 -0.02 -0.21
C ALA A 55 -3.54 0.00 0.69
N VAL A 56 -2.73 1.06 0.61
CA VAL A 56 -1.53 1.23 1.46
C VAL A 56 -1.92 1.39 2.93
N THR A 57 -2.94 2.18 3.25
CA THR A 57 -3.45 2.30 4.63
C THR A 57 -3.91 0.95 5.17
N LYS A 58 -4.67 0.19 4.37
CA LYS A 58 -5.13 -1.15 4.73
C LYS A 58 -3.96 -2.10 4.99
N ALA A 59 -3.00 -2.17 4.06
CA ALA A 59 -1.81 -3.00 4.20
C ALA A 59 -0.99 -2.65 5.46
N THR A 60 -0.86 -1.36 5.76
CA THR A 60 -0.14 -0.88 6.95
C THR A 60 -0.79 -1.37 8.24
N LEU A 61 -2.13 -1.31 8.35
CA LEU A 61 -2.86 -1.87 9.51
C LEU A 61 -2.64 -3.38 9.66
N VAL A 62 -2.66 -4.13 8.56
CA VAL A 62 -2.41 -5.58 8.58
C VAL A 62 -0.99 -5.89 9.09
N ILE A 63 0.02 -5.20 8.56
CA ILE A 63 1.43 -5.42 8.94
C ILE A 63 1.64 -5.09 10.42
N LEU A 64 1.11 -3.97 10.90
CA LEU A 64 1.34 -3.53 12.27
C LEU A 64 0.68 -4.47 13.30
N PHE A 65 -0.57 -4.89 13.05
CA PHE A 65 -1.37 -5.61 14.05
C PHE A 65 -1.42 -7.12 13.83
N PHE A 66 -1.71 -7.60 12.61
CA PHE A 66 -1.87 -9.03 12.33
C PHE A 66 -0.55 -9.75 12.10
N MET A 67 0.42 -9.09 11.45
CA MET A 67 1.79 -9.64 11.35
C MET A 67 2.61 -9.40 12.63
N GLY A 68 2.03 -8.75 13.64
CA GLY A 68 2.66 -8.55 14.94
C GLY A 68 3.92 -7.67 14.90
N VAL A 69 4.14 -6.90 13.82
CA VAL A 69 5.36 -6.10 13.65
C VAL A 69 5.47 -5.04 14.74
N TRP A 70 4.35 -4.48 15.21
CA TRP A 70 4.35 -3.49 16.30
C TRP A 70 5.03 -4.01 17.58
N HIS A 71 4.71 -5.24 17.98
CA HIS A 71 5.21 -5.89 19.21
C HIS A 71 6.47 -6.75 18.98
N SER A 72 6.88 -6.93 17.73
CA SER A 72 8.05 -7.73 17.38
C SER A 72 9.36 -7.08 17.80
N ALA A 73 10.41 -7.91 17.92
CA ALA A 73 11.77 -7.47 18.16
C ALA A 73 12.24 -6.44 17.12
N ARG A 74 13.18 -5.56 17.51
CA ARG A 74 13.71 -4.49 16.65
C ARG A 74 14.27 -5.02 15.32
N ILE A 75 14.85 -6.22 15.31
CA ILE A 75 15.36 -6.85 14.09
C ILE A 75 14.27 -7.07 13.03
N ASN A 76 13.08 -7.52 13.43
CA ASN A 76 11.96 -7.72 12.50
C ASN A 76 11.53 -6.38 11.87
N LYS A 77 11.51 -5.31 12.66
CA LYS A 77 11.17 -3.97 12.15
C LYS A 77 12.18 -3.50 11.11
N VAL A 78 13.49 -3.69 11.37
CA VAL A 78 14.56 -3.34 10.41
C VAL A 78 14.45 -4.15 9.12
N VAL A 79 14.17 -5.46 9.22
CA VAL A 79 13.98 -6.33 8.05
C VAL A 79 12.80 -5.85 7.20
N VAL A 80 11.66 -5.52 7.80
CA VAL A 80 10.48 -5.00 7.07
C VAL A 80 10.84 -3.71 6.33
N TRP A 81 11.52 -2.75 6.99
CA TRP A 81 11.95 -1.52 6.33
C TRP A 81 12.96 -1.76 5.20
N SER A 82 13.88 -2.70 5.39
CA SER A 82 14.83 -3.12 4.35
C SER A 82 14.11 -3.70 3.12
N SER A 83 13.08 -4.53 3.33
CA SER A 83 12.27 -5.06 2.23
C SER A 83 11.58 -3.96 1.41
N PHE A 84 10.99 -2.95 2.07
CA PHE A 84 10.41 -1.80 1.37
C PHE A 84 11.46 -0.96 0.65
N PHE A 85 12.63 -0.74 1.26
CA PHE A 85 13.73 -0.04 0.61
C PHE A 85 14.18 -0.74 -0.68
N PHE A 86 14.40 -2.05 -0.64
CA PHE A 86 14.78 -2.81 -1.83
C PHE A 86 13.67 -2.85 -2.89
N LEU A 87 12.40 -2.92 -2.49
CA LEU A 87 11.27 -2.83 -3.41
C LEU A 87 11.22 -1.47 -4.13
N LEU A 88 11.47 -0.37 -3.41
CA LEU A 88 11.55 0.96 -4.01
C LEU A 88 12.71 1.07 -5.00
N VAL A 89 13.86 0.48 -4.69
CA VAL A 89 15.01 0.40 -5.60
C VAL A 89 14.63 -0.34 -6.89
N LEU A 90 13.96 -1.50 -6.78
CA LEU A 90 13.48 -2.26 -7.94
C LEU A 90 12.52 -1.45 -8.81
N PHE A 91 11.54 -0.77 -8.19
CA PHE A 91 10.59 0.06 -8.92
C PHE A 91 11.25 1.27 -9.57
N ALA A 92 12.15 1.95 -8.86
CA ALA A 92 12.86 3.11 -9.40
C ALA A 92 13.68 2.75 -10.65
N PHE A 93 14.46 1.67 -10.60
CA PHE A 93 15.25 1.24 -11.77
C PHE A 93 14.37 0.69 -12.90
N SER A 94 13.31 -0.05 -12.59
CA SER A 94 12.39 -0.56 -13.62
C SER A 94 11.70 0.59 -14.34
N LEU A 95 11.14 1.56 -13.62
CA LEU A 95 10.51 2.73 -14.24
C LEU A 95 11.53 3.61 -14.99
N ALA A 96 12.73 3.80 -14.44
CA ALA A 96 13.79 4.54 -15.13
C ALA A 96 14.17 3.88 -16.47
N ASP A 97 14.26 2.55 -16.50
CA ASP A 97 14.45 1.81 -17.75
C ASP A 97 13.30 2.09 -18.73
N TYR A 98 12.05 1.88 -18.32
CA TYR A 98 10.88 2.15 -19.18
C TYR A 98 10.83 3.57 -19.72
N PHE A 99 11.07 4.59 -18.89
CA PHE A 99 11.03 6.00 -19.30
C PHE A 99 12.20 6.41 -20.21
N SER A 100 13.35 5.75 -20.09
CA SER A 100 14.55 6.09 -20.87
C SER A 100 14.60 5.47 -22.28
N ARG A 101 13.78 4.45 -22.57
CA ARG A 101 13.79 3.71 -23.85
C ARG A 101 13.55 4.56 -25.11
N GLY A 102 12.89 5.71 -25.00
CA GLY A 102 12.61 6.61 -26.12
C GLY A 102 13.62 7.75 -26.31
N TRP A 103 14.63 7.87 -25.46
CA TRP A 103 15.37 9.14 -25.30
C TRP A 103 16.45 9.38 -26.36
N LEU A 104 16.99 8.31 -26.96
CA LEU A 104 18.13 8.41 -27.88
C LEU A 104 17.73 8.62 -29.36
N GLY A 105 16.44 8.71 -29.69
CA GLY A 105 15.95 9.03 -31.04
C GLY A 105 16.38 8.04 -32.14
N VAL A 106 17.09 6.97 -31.79
CA VAL A 106 17.53 5.94 -32.73
C VAL A 106 16.33 5.06 -33.04
N PRO A 107 15.86 4.98 -34.30
CA PRO A 107 14.81 4.05 -34.68
C PRO A 107 15.39 2.65 -34.56
N GLY A 108 15.16 2.01 -33.42
CA GLY A 108 15.77 0.76 -33.04
C GLY A 108 14.76 -0.19 -32.43
N LYS A 109 13.70 -0.49 -33.20
CA LYS A 109 12.63 -1.48 -32.96
C LYS A 109 11.87 -1.35 -31.64
#